data_AF-A0A1Z8VVP8-F1
#
_entry.id   AF-A0A1Z8VVP8-F1
#
_cell.length_a   1.000
_cell.length_b   1.000
_cell.length_c   1.000
_cell.angle_alpha   90.00
_cell.angle_beta   90.00
_cell.angle_gamma   90.00
#
_symmetry.space_group_name_H-M   'P 1'
#
loop_
_entity.id
_entity.type
_entity.pdbx_description
1 polymer ?
#
loop_
_entity_poly.entity_id
_entity_poly.type
_entity_poly.pdbx_seq_one_letter_code
_entity_poly.pdbx_strand_id
1 'polypeptide(L)'
;MAITYRDIRLVTFPVYALPSGNWHGQDGLLFLDDKILDDKNMKGANLGTRRLQTPHKNLYPIKYKIHELIGIIKSSKKHFIDSKGAPFEYEKVDFLRLSYYKINRIDNLTKVSRLHLQNVKKPFIVPRPPPIEIQYAGVLHNGARPWILYDYSETKLKDTRRKV
;
A
#
# COMPACT_ATOMS: atom_id res chain seq x y z
N MET A 1 2.68 15.24 -7.85
CA MET A 1 2.22 15.55 -6.49
C MET A 1 3.00 14.67 -5.53
N ALA A 2 3.75 15.25 -4.59
CA ALA A 2 4.39 14.51 -3.52
C ALA A 2 3.43 14.38 -2.34
N ILE A 3 3.32 13.19 -1.76
CA ILE A 3 2.46 12.88 -0.63
C ILE A 3 3.23 12.11 0.44
N THR A 4 2.74 12.19 1.66
CA THR A 4 3.26 11.42 2.79
C THR A 4 2.19 10.45 3.31
N TYR A 5 2.52 9.68 4.34
CA TYR A 5 1.55 8.85 5.02
C TYR A 5 0.35 9.63 5.62
N ARG A 6 0.50 10.94 5.86
CA ARG A 6 -0.56 11.81 6.37
C ARG A 6 -1.65 12.04 5.32
N ASP A 7 -1.26 12.08 4.05
CA ASP A 7 -2.11 12.42 2.91
C ASP A 7 -2.70 11.18 2.22
N ILE A 8 -2.36 9.98 2.70
CA ILE A 8 -2.71 8.71 2.07
C ILE A 8 -4.22 8.53 1.83
N ARG A 9 -5.07 9.23 2.59
CA ARG A 9 -6.53 9.20 2.45
C ARG A 9 -7.01 9.79 1.12
N LEU A 10 -6.16 10.58 0.45
CA LEU A 10 -6.42 11.14 -0.87
C LEU A 10 -6.15 10.14 -2.01
N VAL A 11 -5.47 9.01 -1.71
CA VAL A 11 -5.08 8.00 -2.69
C VAL A 11 -6.12 6.90 -2.78
N THR A 12 -6.52 6.55 -4.01
CA THR A 12 -7.46 5.45 -4.24
C THR A 12 -6.71 4.16 -4.53
N PHE A 13 -6.69 3.23 -3.57
CA PHE A 13 -6.11 1.90 -3.80
C PHE A 13 -6.97 1.04 -4.76
N PRO A 14 -6.39 0.02 -5.42
CA PRO A 14 -4.98 -0.33 -5.43
C PRO A 14 -4.13 0.73 -6.13
N VAL A 15 -2.87 0.82 -5.75
CA VAL A 15 -1.86 1.64 -6.43
C VAL A 15 -0.87 0.74 -7.15
N TYR A 16 -0.15 1.31 -8.11
CA TYR A 16 0.82 0.59 -8.91
C TYR A 16 2.16 1.30 -8.91
N ALA A 17 3.23 0.55 -8.65
CA ALA A 17 4.56 1.12 -8.56
C ALA A 17 5.15 1.40 -9.95
N LEU A 18 5.75 2.58 -10.09
CA LEU A 18 6.37 3.07 -11.32
C LEU A 18 7.90 3.19 -11.15
N PRO A 19 8.68 3.03 -12.23
CA PRO A 19 10.14 3.18 -12.17
C PRO A 19 10.59 4.64 -12.04
N SER A 20 9.87 5.58 -12.63
CA SER A 20 10.26 6.99 -12.78
C SER A 20 9.06 7.92 -12.51
N GLY A 21 9.37 9.21 -12.32
CA GLY A 21 8.40 10.31 -12.21
C GLY A 21 8.15 11.03 -13.53
N ASN A 22 8.64 10.49 -14.64
CA ASN A 22 8.61 11.11 -15.98
C ASN A 22 7.23 10.96 -16.64
N TRP A 23 6.19 11.35 -15.93
CA TRP A 23 4.84 11.36 -16.48
C TRP A 23 4.46 12.74 -16.99
N HIS A 24 3.65 12.75 -18.04
CA HIS A 24 3.02 13.97 -18.53
C HIS A 24 1.63 13.63 -19.07
N GLY A 25 0.72 14.60 -18.99
CA GLY A 25 -0.63 14.47 -19.53
C GLY A 25 -0.74 15.24 -20.84
N GLN A 26 -1.38 14.64 -21.85
CA GLN A 26 -1.68 15.28 -23.12
C GLN A 26 -2.97 14.69 -23.69
N ASP A 27 -3.91 15.55 -24.10
CA ASP A 27 -5.15 15.16 -24.79
C ASP A 27 -5.95 14.04 -24.10
N GLY A 28 -5.99 14.06 -22.76
CA GLY A 28 -6.68 13.05 -21.94
C GLY A 28 -5.90 11.74 -21.74
N LEU A 29 -4.71 11.61 -22.34
CA LEU A 29 -3.78 10.50 -22.11
C LEU A 29 -2.76 10.90 -21.03
N LEU A 30 -2.37 9.92 -20.22
CA LEU A 30 -1.25 10.03 -19.29
C LEU A 30 -0.12 9.14 -19.81
N PHE A 31 1.04 9.73 -20.03
CA PHE A 31 2.23 9.03 -20.49
C PHE A 31 3.21 8.81 -19.34
N LEU A 32 4.06 7.79 -19.49
CA LEU A 32 5.23 7.52 -18.68
C LEU A 32 6.33 7.00 -19.61
N ASP A 33 7.44 7.72 -19.70
CA ASP A 33 8.55 7.39 -20.61
C ASP A 33 8.03 7.07 -22.04
N ASP A 34 7.23 7.98 -22.60
CA ASP A 34 6.58 7.93 -23.94
C ASP A 34 5.60 6.77 -24.19
N LYS A 35 5.23 6.03 -23.13
CA LYS A 35 4.20 4.99 -23.19
C LYS A 35 2.95 5.39 -22.44
N ILE A 36 1.78 4.96 -22.92
CA ILE A 36 0.50 5.33 -22.30
C ILE A 36 0.32 4.54 -21.01
N LEU A 37 0.28 5.28 -19.90
CA LEU A 37 0.01 4.76 -18.57
C LEU A 37 -1.49 4.73 -18.26
N ASP A 38 -2.25 5.73 -18.72
CA ASP A 38 -3.72 5.79 -18.57
C ASP A 38 -4.35 6.53 -19.75
N ASP A 39 -5.56 6.14 -20.11
CA ASP A 39 -6.36 6.79 -21.15
C ASP A 39 -7.67 7.27 -20.51
N LYS A 40 -7.73 8.55 -20.14
CA LYS A 40 -8.90 9.15 -19.47
C LYS A 40 -10.04 9.48 -20.42
N ASN A 41 -9.86 9.32 -21.72
CA ASN A 41 -10.93 9.46 -22.70
C ASN A 41 -11.85 8.22 -22.70
N MET A 42 -11.36 7.08 -22.21
CA MET A 42 -12.16 5.86 -22.08
C MET A 42 -13.11 5.92 -20.88
N LYS A 43 -14.30 5.35 -21.05
CA LYS A 43 -15.29 5.24 -19.97
C LYS A 43 -14.81 4.21 -18.94
N GLY A 44 -14.86 4.56 -17.67
CA GLY A 44 -14.55 3.63 -16.58
C GLY A 44 -14.10 4.34 -15.30
N ALA A 45 -14.57 3.83 -14.16
CA ALA A 45 -14.25 4.40 -12.85
C ALA A 45 -12.79 4.20 -12.43
N ASN A 46 -12.10 3.20 -13.00
CA ASN A 46 -10.74 2.86 -12.62
C ASN A 46 -9.80 2.68 -13.83
N LEU A 47 -8.51 2.83 -13.55
CA LEU A 47 -7.38 2.70 -14.46
C LEU A 47 -7.43 1.39 -15.27
N GLY A 48 -7.72 0.27 -14.61
CA GLY A 48 -7.78 -1.04 -15.28
C GLY A 48 -8.87 -1.11 -16.34
N THR A 49 -10.08 -0.64 -16.00
CA THR A 49 -11.23 -0.61 -16.92
C THR A 49 -10.96 0.27 -18.15
N ARG A 50 -10.31 1.42 -17.97
CA ARG A 50 -9.96 2.31 -19.09
C ARG A 50 -8.86 1.71 -19.98
N ARG A 51 -7.83 1.15 -19.37
CA ARG A 51 -6.73 0.47 -20.08
C ARG A 51 -7.15 -0.78 -20.86
N LEU A 52 -8.24 -1.44 -20.45
CA LEU A 52 -8.79 -2.58 -21.21
C LEU A 52 -9.55 -2.15 -22.47
N GLN A 53 -10.17 -0.97 -22.44
CA GLN A 53 -11.00 -0.46 -23.54
C GLN A 53 -10.24 0.41 -24.54
N THR A 54 -9.08 0.93 -24.15
CA THR A 54 -8.30 1.83 -24.99
C THR A 54 -7.94 1.20 -26.34
N PRO A 55 -8.11 1.92 -27.46
CA PRO A 55 -7.68 1.44 -28.77
C PRO A 55 -6.16 1.44 -28.92
N HIS A 56 -5.45 2.20 -28.08
CA HIS A 56 -4.01 2.37 -28.17
C HIS A 56 -3.25 1.09 -27.78
N LYS A 57 -2.21 0.76 -28.57
CA LYS A 57 -1.37 -0.43 -28.34
C LYS A 57 -0.07 -0.12 -27.61
N ASN A 58 0.36 1.14 -27.62
CA ASN A 58 1.51 1.65 -26.85
C ASN A 58 1.14 1.82 -25.37
N LEU A 59 0.81 0.72 -24.67
CA LEU A 59 0.54 0.78 -23.24
C LEU A 59 1.80 0.46 -22.43
N TYR A 60 2.07 1.27 -21.41
CA TYR A 60 3.08 0.96 -20.41
C TYR A 60 2.67 -0.28 -19.61
N PRO A 61 3.51 -1.32 -19.45
CA PRO A 61 3.15 -2.52 -18.71
C PRO A 61 3.19 -2.30 -17.19
N ILE A 62 2.04 -2.38 -16.54
CA ILE A 62 1.91 -2.24 -15.09
C ILE A 62 2.04 -3.61 -14.42
N LYS A 63 3.10 -3.83 -13.63
CA LYS A 63 3.42 -5.14 -13.04
C LYS A 63 3.09 -5.26 -11.55
N TYR A 64 3.38 -4.23 -10.77
CA TYR A 64 3.36 -4.32 -9.31
C TYR A 64 2.16 -3.60 -8.73
N LYS A 65 1.18 -4.38 -8.27
CA LYS A 65 -0.04 -3.91 -7.61
C LYS A 65 0.14 -3.91 -6.09
N ILE A 66 -0.22 -2.81 -5.45
CA ILE A 66 -0.16 -2.62 -3.99
C ILE A 66 -1.57 -2.27 -3.50
N HIS A 67 -2.04 -2.99 -2.49
CA HIS A 67 -3.42 -2.88 -2.00
C HIS A 67 -3.60 -1.93 -0.82
N GLU A 68 -2.53 -1.67 -0.07
CA GLU A 68 -2.58 -0.91 1.18
C GLU A 68 -1.30 -0.10 1.40
N LEU A 69 -1.37 0.90 2.28
CA LEU A 69 -0.25 1.77 2.63
C LEU A 69 1.00 1.00 3.08
N ILE A 70 0.84 -0.12 3.80
CA ILE A 70 1.99 -0.91 4.26
C ILE A 70 2.87 -1.39 3.10
N GLY A 71 2.27 -1.70 1.95
CA GLY A 71 3.03 -2.08 0.75
C GLY A 71 3.82 -0.91 0.16
N ILE A 72 3.29 0.32 0.23
CA ILE A 72 4.02 1.53 -0.16
C ILE A 72 5.18 1.78 0.80
N ILE A 73 4.93 1.68 2.13
CA ILE A 73 5.96 1.86 3.16
C ILE A 73 7.10 0.85 3.00
N LYS A 74 6.80 -0.41 2.66
CA LYS A 74 7.83 -1.44 2.42
C LYS A 74 8.50 -1.34 1.06
N SER A 75 7.89 -0.65 0.11
CA SER A 75 8.45 -0.47 -1.23
C SER A 75 9.70 0.43 -1.20
N SER A 76 10.65 0.10 -2.07
CA SER A 76 11.78 0.97 -2.40
C SER A 76 11.43 2.00 -3.49
N LYS A 77 10.30 1.81 -4.20
CA LYS A 77 9.82 2.73 -5.23
C LYS A 77 9.25 3.99 -4.58
N LYS A 78 9.47 5.12 -5.25
CA LYS A 78 8.93 6.43 -4.85
C LYS A 78 7.70 6.83 -5.67
N HIS A 79 7.63 6.36 -6.90
CA HIS A 79 6.65 6.76 -7.89
C HIS A 79 5.51 5.74 -7.97
N PHE A 80 4.27 6.21 -7.99
CA PHE A 80 3.09 5.37 -8.04
C PHE A 80 1.98 6.01 -8.88
N ILE A 81 1.01 5.19 -9.30
CA ILE A 81 -0.26 5.65 -9.84
C ILE A 81 -1.41 4.97 -9.10
N ASP A 82 -2.42 5.75 -8.74
CA ASP A 82 -3.59 5.23 -8.05
C ASP A 82 -4.64 4.63 -9.02
N SER A 83 -5.68 4.00 -8.49
CA SER A 83 -6.72 3.38 -9.31
C SER A 83 -7.57 4.38 -10.08
N LYS A 84 -7.56 5.68 -9.75
CA LYS A 84 -8.22 6.74 -10.51
C LYS A 84 -7.35 7.30 -11.64
N GLY A 85 -6.09 6.88 -11.75
CA GLY A 85 -5.17 7.37 -12.76
C GLY A 85 -4.49 8.68 -12.37
N ALA A 86 -4.31 8.90 -11.06
CA ALA A 86 -3.52 10.02 -10.53
C ALA A 86 -2.12 9.52 -10.17
N PRO A 87 -1.06 9.97 -10.87
CA PRO A 87 0.31 9.67 -10.49
C PRO A 87 0.74 10.51 -9.28
N PHE A 88 1.54 9.92 -8.40
CA PHE A 88 2.05 10.58 -7.20
C PHE A 88 3.42 10.05 -6.79
N GLU A 89 4.13 10.86 -6.02
CA GLU A 89 5.37 10.49 -5.34
C GLU A 89 5.08 10.28 -3.87
N TYR A 90 5.58 9.18 -3.30
CA TYR A 90 5.48 8.92 -1.87
C TYR A 90 6.81 9.24 -1.18
N GLU A 91 6.78 10.18 -0.25
CA GLU A 91 7.93 10.57 0.54
C GLU A 91 7.85 10.01 1.96
N LYS A 92 8.91 9.29 2.35
CA LYS A 92 9.11 8.81 3.71
C LYS A 92 9.76 9.91 4.55
N VAL A 93 9.00 10.47 5.49
CA VAL A 93 9.36 11.67 6.24
C VAL A 93 9.67 11.38 7.71
N ASP A 94 9.02 10.39 8.33
CA ASP A 94 9.09 10.17 9.78
C ASP A 94 9.62 8.79 10.13
N PHE A 95 10.40 8.68 11.20
CA PHE A 95 10.80 7.38 11.76
C PHE A 95 9.83 6.96 12.87
N LEU A 96 8.97 5.99 12.58
CA LEU A 96 8.03 5.44 13.57
C LEU A 96 8.63 4.22 14.28
N ARG A 97 8.23 4.02 15.54
CA ARG A 97 8.61 2.85 16.33
C ARG A 97 7.88 1.62 15.82
N LEU A 98 8.63 0.54 15.62
CA LEU A 98 8.15 -0.80 15.32
C LEU A 98 8.34 -1.66 16.56
N SER A 99 7.24 -2.11 17.16
CA SER A 99 7.26 -2.95 18.35
C SER A 99 6.64 -4.31 18.06
N TYR A 100 7.16 -5.38 18.67
CA TYR A 100 6.65 -6.74 18.48
C TYR A 100 5.78 -7.19 19.65
N TYR A 101 4.55 -7.57 19.33
CA TYR A 101 3.55 -8.04 20.28
C TYR A 101 3.21 -9.50 20.03
N LYS A 102 3.01 -10.25 21.12
CA LYS A 102 2.53 -11.63 21.02
C LYS A 102 1.09 -11.63 20.49
N ILE A 103 0.78 -12.53 19.57
CA ILE A 103 -0.58 -12.81 19.10
C ILE A 103 -1.23 -13.69 20.16
N ASN A 104 -2.24 -13.17 20.85
CA ASN A 104 -2.93 -13.88 21.93
C ASN A 104 -4.09 -14.72 21.41
N ARG A 105 -4.80 -14.21 20.40
CA ARG A 105 -6.01 -14.83 19.87
C ARG A 105 -6.22 -14.42 18.41
N ILE A 106 -6.70 -15.36 17.62
CA ILE A 106 -7.12 -15.13 16.22
C ILE A 106 -8.58 -15.54 16.11
N ASP A 107 -9.45 -14.59 15.80
CA ASP A 107 -10.86 -14.88 15.52
C ASP A 107 -11.01 -15.02 14.00
N ASN A 108 -11.30 -16.22 13.52
CA ASN A 108 -11.56 -16.46 12.09
C ASN A 108 -13.02 -16.11 11.77
N LEU A 109 -13.21 -15.12 10.91
CA LEU A 109 -14.51 -14.77 10.35
C LEU A 109 -14.61 -15.28 8.92
N THR A 110 -15.81 -15.20 8.33
CA THR A 110 -16.09 -15.76 7.00
C THR A 110 -15.18 -15.21 5.89
N LYS A 111 -14.74 -13.94 5.98
CA LYS A 111 -13.94 -13.27 4.93
C LYS A 111 -12.58 -12.76 5.38
N VAL A 112 -12.36 -12.66 6.68
CA VAL A 112 -11.18 -12.02 7.29
C VAL A 112 -10.89 -12.67 8.64
N SER A 113 -9.69 -12.45 9.17
CA SER A 113 -9.34 -12.82 10.54
C SER A 113 -9.08 -11.58 11.39
N ARG A 114 -9.46 -11.62 12.66
CA ARG A 114 -9.14 -10.57 13.65
C ARG A 114 -8.01 -11.06 14.54
N LEU A 115 -6.90 -10.33 14.55
CA LEU A 115 -5.74 -10.61 15.39
C LEU A 115 -5.80 -9.75 16.64
N HIS A 116 -5.84 -10.42 17.79
CA HIS A 116 -5.73 -9.79 19.10
C HIS A 116 -4.30 -9.89 19.59
N LEU A 117 -3.66 -8.74 19.78
CA LEU A 117 -2.27 -8.65 20.20
C LEU A 117 -2.19 -8.31 21.68
N GLN A 118 -1.19 -8.86 22.36
CA GLN A 118 -0.92 -8.58 23.77
C GLN A 118 -0.71 -7.07 23.97
N ASN A 119 -1.36 -6.49 24.98
CA ASN A 119 -1.28 -5.06 25.32
C ASN A 119 -1.75 -4.10 24.23
N VAL A 120 -2.46 -4.59 23.20
CA VAL A 120 -3.10 -3.77 22.18
C VAL A 120 -4.62 -3.92 22.31
N LYS A 121 -5.31 -2.82 22.61
CA LYS A 121 -6.76 -2.84 22.86
C LYS A 121 -7.58 -3.15 21.59
N LYS A 122 -7.17 -2.62 20.44
CA LYS A 122 -7.89 -2.78 19.17
C LYS A 122 -7.29 -3.92 18.35
N PRO A 123 -8.10 -4.90 17.91
CA PRO A 123 -7.61 -5.96 17.05
C PRO A 123 -7.28 -5.44 15.64
N PHE A 124 -6.37 -6.13 14.95
CA PHE A 124 -6.08 -5.89 13.54
C PHE A 124 -6.89 -6.85 12.66
N ILE A 125 -7.45 -6.34 11.57
CA ILE A 125 -8.18 -7.14 10.58
C ILE A 125 -7.22 -7.49 9.46
N VAL A 126 -7.14 -8.77 9.11
CA VAL A 126 -6.28 -9.26 8.03
C VAL A 126 -7.06 -10.19 7.12
N PRO A 127 -6.71 -10.28 5.82
CA PRO A 127 -7.46 -11.13 4.88
C PRO A 127 -7.37 -12.62 5.22
N ARG A 128 -6.21 -13.08 5.70
CA ARG A 128 -5.96 -14.47 6.07
C ARG A 128 -5.17 -14.52 7.38
N PRO A 129 -5.47 -15.49 8.25
CA PRO A 129 -4.73 -15.63 9.49
C PRO A 129 -3.28 -16.01 9.17
N PRO A 130 -2.31 -15.55 9.99
CA PRO A 130 -0.95 -16.03 9.87
C PRO A 130 -0.87 -17.53 10.22
N PRO A 131 0.16 -18.26 9.73
CA PRO A 131 0.45 -19.63 10.15
C PRO A 131 0.63 -19.78 11.66
N ILE A 132 0.45 -20.99 12.19
CA ILE A 132 0.46 -21.24 13.64
C ILE A 132 1.83 -21.00 14.29
N GLU A 133 2.89 -21.12 13.50
CA GLU A 133 4.28 -20.87 13.87
C GLU A 133 4.53 -19.38 14.14
N ILE A 134 3.73 -18.50 13.53
CA ILE A 134 3.81 -17.06 13.73
C ILE A 134 3.13 -16.69 15.05
N GLN A 135 3.94 -16.39 16.06
CA GLN A 135 3.44 -16.03 17.39
C GLN A 135 3.49 -14.53 17.66
N TYR A 136 4.16 -13.73 16.83
CA TYR A 136 4.36 -12.30 17.04
C TYR A 136 3.99 -11.49 15.81
N ALA A 137 3.52 -10.27 16.07
CA ALA A 137 3.18 -9.27 15.09
C ALA A 137 3.97 -7.99 15.34
N GLY A 138 4.67 -7.50 14.33
CA GLY A 138 5.30 -6.19 14.33
C GLY A 138 4.27 -5.11 14.04
N VAL A 139 4.16 -4.12 14.90
CA VAL A 139 3.20 -3.01 14.76
C VAL A 139 3.94 -1.68 14.73
N LEU A 140 3.64 -0.84 13.73
CA LEU A 140 4.08 0.54 13.68
C LEU A 140 3.21 1.41 14.59
N HIS A 141 3.86 2.28 15.36
CA HIS A 141 3.22 3.22 16.26
C HIS A 141 3.29 4.64 15.72
N ASN A 142 2.14 5.32 15.65
CA ASN A 142 2.08 6.75 15.43
C ASN A 142 1.90 7.44 16.79
N GLY A 143 2.99 8.01 17.31
CA GLY A 143 3.07 8.44 18.71
C GLY A 143 2.89 7.25 19.66
N ALA A 144 2.02 7.38 20.67
CA ALA A 144 1.72 6.31 21.62
C ALA A 144 0.73 5.27 21.08
N ARG A 145 0.14 5.47 19.89
CA ARG A 145 -0.97 4.64 19.39
C ARG A 145 -0.47 3.58 18.40
N PRO A 146 -0.82 2.29 18.60
CA PRO A 146 -0.68 1.26 17.56
C PRO A 146 -1.44 1.67 16.31
N TRP A 147 -0.81 1.56 15.14
CA TRP A 147 -1.37 2.12 13.91
C TRP A 147 -1.48 1.10 12.77
N ILE A 148 -0.36 0.55 12.31
CA ILE A 148 -0.32 -0.35 11.14
C ILE A 148 0.36 -1.65 11.52
N LEU A 149 -0.26 -2.77 11.16
CA LEU A 149 0.39 -4.08 11.18
C LEU A 149 1.48 -4.11 10.11
N TYR A 150 2.74 -4.23 10.54
CA TYR A 150 3.89 -4.12 9.66
C TYR A 150 4.30 -5.48 9.12
N ASP A 151 4.60 -6.43 9.99
CA ASP A 151 5.02 -7.78 9.64
C ASP A 151 4.72 -8.77 10.76
N TYR A 152 5.20 -9.99 10.58
CA TYR A 152 4.98 -11.15 11.42
C TYR A 152 6.32 -11.81 11.73
N SER A 153 6.40 -12.48 12.87
CA SER A 153 7.57 -13.28 13.24
C SER A 153 7.20 -14.46 14.14
N GLU A 154 7.99 -15.53 14.05
CA GLU A 154 7.85 -16.72 14.92
C GLU A 154 8.26 -16.40 16.36
N THR A 155 9.31 -15.59 16.52
CA THR A 155 9.86 -15.18 17.82
C THR A 155 9.71 -13.68 18.04
N LYS A 156 9.91 -13.24 19.29
CA LYS A 156 9.87 -11.81 19.62
C LYS A 156 11.14 -11.13 19.09
N LEU A 157 10.99 -10.32 18.06
CA LEU A 157 12.08 -9.49 17.54
C LEU A 157 12.28 -8.23 18.40
N LYS A 158 13.47 -7.64 18.30
CA LYS A 158 13.79 -6.38 18.97
C LYS A 158 12.97 -5.24 18.37
N ASP A 159 12.57 -4.31 19.23
CA ASP A 159 11.94 -3.08 18.78
C ASP A 159 12.92 -2.27 17.93
N THR A 160 12.44 -1.74 16.81
CA THR A 160 13.25 -0.95 15.87
C THR A 160 12.47 0.28 15.42
N ARG A 161 12.98 1.00 14.41
CA ARG A 161 12.25 2.08 13.75
C ARG A 161 12.17 1.84 12.25
N ARG A 162 11.13 2.35 11.61
CA ARG A 162 10.96 2.36 10.16
C ARG A 162 10.64 3.76 9.69
N LYS A 163 11.29 4.18 8.60
CA LYS A 163 10.93 5.43 7.94
C LYS A 163 9.64 5.21 7.16
N VAL A 164 8.62 6.01 7.45
CA VAL A 164 7.30 5.98 6.82
C VAL A 164 7.04 7.26 6.07
#